data_AF-A0A2H0KKY1-F1
#
_entry.id   AF-A0A2H0KKY1-F1
#
_cell.length_a   1.000
_cell.length_b   1.000
_cell.length_c   1.000
_cell.angle_alpha   90.00
_cell.angle_beta   90.00
_cell.angle_gamma   90.00
#
_symmetry.space_group_name_H-M   'P 1'
#
loop_
_entity.id
_entity.type
_entity.pdbx_description
1 polymer ?
#
loop_
_entity_poly.entity_id
_entity_poly.type
_entity_poly.pdbx_seq_one_letter_code
_entity_poly.pdbx_strand_id
1 'polypeptide(L)'
;MKKSLALSVTEGFTLLEMLVVLGIIAIILSVLTVSFSITQKKSRDAKRKGDIKALQSGLEQYYSACSYVYPSGTLPTGTPLVCGGSPAIISIIPVDPKTGVGYTYTPTGTTGFSLCTNSIESESITGFCLNNQQ
;
A
#
# COMPACT_ATOMS: atom_id res chain seq x y z
N MET A 1 -11.73 28.35 69.56
CA MET A 1 -11.91 28.29 68.09
C MET A 1 -11.69 26.85 67.63
N LYS A 2 -12.76 26.12 67.29
CA LYS A 2 -12.66 24.72 66.82
C LYS A 2 -12.43 24.74 65.29
N LYS A 3 -11.20 24.50 64.83
CA LYS A 3 -10.93 24.25 63.41
C LYS A 3 -11.31 22.81 63.10
N SER A 4 -12.40 22.65 62.34
CA SER A 4 -12.79 21.37 61.75
C SER A 4 -11.83 21.05 60.60
N LEU A 5 -11.09 19.96 60.71
CA LEU A 5 -10.19 19.47 59.66
C LEU A 5 -10.99 18.49 58.79
N ALA A 6 -11.31 18.89 57.56
CA ALA A 6 -11.91 18.01 56.57
C ALA A 6 -10.84 17.03 56.06
N LEU A 7 -11.00 15.73 56.33
CA LEU A 7 -10.21 14.68 55.68
C LEU A 7 -10.68 14.55 54.23
N SER A 8 -9.78 14.82 53.28
CA SER A 8 -9.96 14.46 51.87
C SER A 8 -9.71 12.95 51.75
N VAL A 9 -10.76 12.18 51.49
CA VAL A 9 -10.64 10.75 51.15
C VAL A 9 -10.28 10.67 49.67
N THR A 10 -9.06 10.24 49.38
CA THR A 10 -8.67 9.82 48.02
C THR A 10 -9.10 8.37 47.83
N GLU A 11 -10.12 8.14 47.01
CA GLU A 11 -10.50 6.80 46.59
C GLU A 11 -9.49 6.26 45.57
N GLY A 12 -8.96 5.07 45.84
CA GLY A 12 -8.03 4.36 44.96
C GLY A 12 -8.67 3.09 44.40
N PHE A 13 -8.29 2.72 43.18
CA PHE A 13 -8.77 1.49 42.54
C PHE A 13 -8.34 0.24 43.32
N THR A 14 -9.23 -0.74 43.39
CA THR A 14 -8.98 -2.05 43.98
C THR A 14 -8.18 -2.94 43.03
N LEU A 15 -7.46 -3.94 43.58
CA LEU A 15 -6.77 -4.95 42.78
C LEU A 15 -7.74 -5.74 41.88
N LEU A 16 -8.97 -5.95 42.36
CA LEU A 16 -10.01 -6.65 41.61
C LEU A 16 -10.46 -5.84 40.39
N GLU A 17 -10.59 -4.52 40.52
CA GLU A 17 -10.96 -3.65 39.40
C GLU A 17 -9.90 -3.68 38.30
N MET A 18 -8.62 -3.62 38.66
CA MET A 18 -7.54 -3.71 37.66
C MET A 18 -7.47 -5.11 37.02
N LEU A 19 -7.82 -6.18 37.74
CA LEU A 19 -7.89 -7.54 37.19
C LEU A 19 -8.97 -7.66 36.10
N VAL A 20 -10.18 -7.15 36.37
CA VAL A 20 -11.29 -7.19 35.40
C VAL A 20 -10.99 -6.32 34.18
N VAL A 21 -10.44 -5.12 34.39
CA VAL A 21 -10.09 -4.19 33.31
C VAL A 21 -9.06 -4.79 32.35
N LEU A 22 -7.97 -5.38 32.87
CA LEU A 22 -6.97 -6.04 32.03
C LEU A 22 -7.56 -7.25 31.28
N GLY A 23 -8.49 -7.98 31.90
CA GLY A 23 -9.23 -9.06 31.25
C GLY A 23 -10.05 -8.58 30.04
N ILE A 24 -10.79 -7.48 30.19
CA ILE A 24 -11.58 -6.90 29.11
C ILE A 24 -10.67 -6.36 27.98
N ILE A 25 -9.57 -5.67 28.34
CA ILE A 25 -8.60 -5.17 27.35
C ILE A 25 -8.01 -6.33 26.54
N ALA A 26 -7.63 -7.43 27.19
CA ALA A 26 -7.08 -8.61 26.50
C ALA A 26 -8.06 -9.19 25.47
N ILE A 27 -9.34 -9.29 25.82
CA ILE A 27 -10.38 -9.79 24.91
C ILE A 27 -10.54 -8.86 23.71
N ILE A 28 -10.63 -7.54 23.93
CA ILE A 28 -10.78 -6.57 22.84
C ILE A 28 -9.56 -6.59 21.90
N LEU A 29 -8.35 -6.61 22.46
CA LEU A 29 -7.11 -6.65 21.67
C LEU A 29 -7.03 -7.89 20.77
N SER A 30 -7.51 -9.04 21.24
CA SER A 30 -7.51 -10.28 20.46
C SER A 30 -8.29 -10.13 19.14
N VAL A 31 -9.48 -9.54 19.18
CA VAL A 31 -10.34 -9.34 17.99
C VAL A 31 -9.79 -8.23 17.07
N LEU A 32 -9.22 -7.16 17.66
CA LEU A 32 -8.67 -6.05 16.91
C LEU A 32 -7.47 -6.45 16.03
N THR A 33 -6.60 -7.34 16.52
CA THR A 33 -5.38 -7.73 15.78
C THR A 33 -5.66 -8.40 14.44
N VAL A 34 -6.66 -9.28 14.38
CA VAL A 34 -7.08 -9.97 13.14
C VAL A 34 -7.64 -8.97 12.14
N SER A 35 -8.54 -8.10 12.60
CA SER A 35 -9.19 -7.09 11.76
C SER A 35 -8.17 -6.11 11.17
N PHE A 36 -7.22 -5.64 11.99
CA PHE A 36 -6.15 -4.75 11.56
C PHE A 36 -5.26 -5.37 10.49
N SER A 37 -4.91 -6.65 10.65
CA SER A 37 -4.08 -7.39 9.68
C SER A 37 -4.73 -7.49 8.31
N ILE A 38 -6.05 -7.74 8.26
CA ILE A 38 -6.81 -7.80 7.00
C ILE A 38 -6.88 -6.42 6.33
N THR A 39 -7.14 -5.36 7.10
CA THR A 39 -7.21 -3.99 6.58
C THR A 39 -5.87 -3.54 6.00
N GLN A 40 -4.76 -3.85 6.66
CA GLN A 40 -3.43 -3.56 6.12
C GLN A 40 -3.16 -4.27 4.80
N LYS A 41 -3.52 -5.55 4.68
CA LYS A 41 -3.39 -6.30 3.42
C LYS A 41 -4.18 -5.63 2.29
N LYS A 42 -5.46 -5.30 2.54
CA LYS A 42 -6.32 -4.61 1.57
C LYS A 42 -5.77 -3.24 1.16
N SER A 43 -5.21 -2.47 2.10
CA SER A 43 -4.58 -1.18 1.82
C SER A 43 -3.37 -1.32 0.88
N ARG A 44 -2.50 -2.30 1.13
CA ARG A 44 -1.36 -2.59 0.24
C ARG A 44 -1.81 -3.09 -1.13
N ASP A 45 -2.85 -3.91 -1.19
CA ASP A 45 -3.41 -4.39 -2.47
C ASP A 45 -4.03 -3.25 -3.29
N ALA A 46 -4.73 -2.33 -2.63
CA ALA A 46 -5.25 -1.11 -3.27
C ALA A 46 -4.10 -0.24 -3.80
N LYS A 47 -3.00 -0.11 -3.03
CA LYS A 47 -1.79 0.59 -3.47
C LYS A 47 -1.16 -0.08 -4.70
N ARG A 48 -1.00 -1.41 -4.70
CA ARG A 48 -0.49 -2.17 -5.86
C ARG A 48 -1.31 -1.96 -7.12
N LYS A 49 -2.64 -2.12 -7.01
CA LYS A 49 -3.56 -1.92 -8.12
C LYS A 49 -3.54 -0.47 -8.62
N GLY A 50 -3.43 0.51 -7.70
CA GLY A 50 -3.31 1.92 -8.02
C GLY A 50 -2.01 2.26 -8.74
N ASP A 51 -0.88 1.73 -8.27
CA ASP A 51 0.43 1.92 -8.88
C ASP A 51 0.48 1.35 -10.30
N ILE A 52 -0.04 0.14 -10.53
CA ILE A 52 -0.11 -0.48 -11.86
C ILE A 52 -0.99 0.35 -12.81
N LYS A 53 -2.14 0.88 -12.35
CA LYS A 53 -2.98 1.77 -13.15
C LYS A 53 -2.30 3.09 -13.48
N ALA A 54 -1.60 3.69 -12.52
CA ALA A 54 -0.84 4.91 -12.73
C ALA A 54 0.29 4.68 -13.74
N LEU A 55 1.00 3.55 -13.63
CA LEU A 55 2.02 3.13 -14.59
C LEU A 55 1.43 2.92 -15.98
N GLN A 56 0.30 2.23 -16.11
CA GLN A 56 -0.40 2.05 -17.38
C GLN A 56 -0.69 3.42 -18.03
N SER A 57 -1.33 4.34 -17.30
CA SER A 57 -1.61 5.68 -17.83
C SER A 57 -0.34 6.47 -18.21
N GLY A 58 0.73 6.33 -17.43
CA GLY A 58 2.04 6.93 -17.76
C GLY A 58 2.68 6.32 -19.01
N LEU A 59 2.52 5.02 -19.22
CA LEU A 59 2.98 4.34 -20.43
C LEU A 59 2.17 4.74 -21.66
N GLU A 60 0.87 4.97 -21.54
CA GLU A 60 0.06 5.51 -22.65
C GLU A 60 0.48 6.93 -23.03
N GLN A 61 0.83 7.76 -22.03
CA GLN A 61 1.43 9.08 -22.27
C GLN A 61 2.81 8.94 -22.93
N TYR A 62 3.63 7.98 -22.49
CA TYR A 62 4.91 7.67 -23.12
C TYR A 62 4.74 7.29 -24.58
N TYR A 63 3.80 6.40 -24.90
CA TYR A 63 3.50 6.00 -26.27
C TYR A 63 3.18 7.21 -27.16
N SER A 64 2.32 8.11 -26.66
CA SER A 64 1.92 9.33 -27.38
C SER A 64 3.08 10.31 -27.58
N ALA A 65 4.01 10.39 -26.61
CA ALA A 65 5.15 11.30 -26.63
C ALA A 65 6.38 10.74 -27.37
N CYS A 66 6.52 9.42 -27.44
CA CYS A 66 7.72 8.73 -27.91
C CYS A 66 7.49 8.01 -29.23
N SER A 67 7.01 8.73 -30.25
CA SER A 67 6.88 8.19 -31.60
C SER A 67 6.04 6.90 -31.69
N TYR A 68 5.01 6.77 -30.84
CA TYR A 68 4.12 5.61 -30.83
C TYR A 68 4.86 4.29 -30.59
N VAL A 69 5.83 4.31 -29.67
CA VAL A 69 6.46 3.09 -29.15
C VAL A 69 6.47 3.10 -27.63
N TYR A 70 6.20 1.94 -27.03
CA TYR A 70 6.41 1.74 -25.60
C TYR A 70 7.91 1.54 -25.29
N PRO A 71 8.33 1.74 -24.03
CA PRO A 71 9.72 1.47 -23.62
C PRO A 71 10.11 0.03 -23.92
N SER A 72 11.26 -0.16 -24.57
CA SER A 72 11.84 -1.49 -24.78
C SER A 72 12.60 -1.93 -23.53
N GLY A 73 12.56 -3.22 -23.22
CA GLY A 73 13.25 -3.78 -22.05
C GLY A 73 12.42 -3.71 -20.76
N THR A 74 13.08 -3.63 -19.61
CA THR A 74 12.45 -3.57 -18.29
C THR A 74 12.26 -2.13 -17.82
N LEU A 75 11.30 -1.89 -16.93
CA LEU A 75 11.13 -0.60 -16.26
C LEU A 75 11.98 -0.55 -14.97
N PRO A 76 13.06 0.24 -14.93
CA PRO A 76 13.90 0.35 -13.74
C PRO A 76 13.16 1.05 -12.60
N THR A 77 13.04 0.36 -11.47
CA THR A 77 12.37 0.89 -10.27
C THR A 77 13.10 2.10 -9.70
N GLY A 78 12.36 3.01 -9.07
CA GLY A 78 12.97 4.16 -8.39
C GLY A 78 13.54 5.23 -9.32
N THR A 79 13.42 5.05 -10.64
CA THR A 79 13.89 6.03 -11.64
C THR A 79 12.72 6.66 -12.39
N PRO A 80 12.89 7.89 -12.90
CA PRO A 80 11.90 8.51 -13.77
C PRO A 80 11.85 7.83 -15.14
N LEU A 81 10.64 7.73 -15.71
CA LEU A 81 10.44 7.38 -17.11
C LEU A 81 10.45 8.66 -17.95
N VAL A 82 11.41 8.78 -18.85
CA VAL A 82 11.63 9.97 -19.69
C VAL A 82 11.60 9.62 -21.16
N CYS A 83 11.19 10.57 -21.99
CA CYS A 83 11.19 10.46 -23.44
C CYS A 83 12.05 11.55 -24.07
N GLY A 84 13.17 11.19 -24.71
CA GLY A 84 13.94 12.11 -25.56
C GLY A 84 14.34 13.45 -24.91
N GLY A 85 14.63 13.47 -23.60
CA GLY A 85 15.03 14.69 -22.87
C GLY A 85 13.87 15.57 -22.37
N SER A 86 12.62 15.14 -22.54
CA SER A 86 11.45 15.79 -21.92
C SER A 86 11.41 15.60 -20.40
N PRO A 87 10.65 16.45 -19.65
CA PRO A 87 10.36 16.17 -18.25
C PRO A 87 9.78 14.77 -18.07
N ALA A 88 10.08 14.16 -16.92
CA ALA A 88 9.67 12.79 -16.61
C ALA A 88 8.14 12.63 -16.74
N ILE A 89 7.72 11.71 -17.60
CA ILE A 89 6.32 11.34 -17.79
C ILE A 89 5.82 10.58 -16.56
N ILE A 90 6.70 9.75 -15.99
CA ILE A 90 6.51 9.13 -14.68
C ILE A 90 7.70 9.55 -13.83
N SER A 91 7.46 10.31 -12.75
CA SER A 91 8.55 10.85 -11.92
C SER A 91 9.35 9.77 -11.20
N ILE A 92 8.69 8.68 -10.82
CA ILE A 92 9.33 7.53 -10.20
C ILE A 92 8.53 6.27 -10.49
N ILE A 93 9.20 5.22 -10.98
CA ILE A 93 8.56 3.91 -11.15
C ILE A 93 8.39 3.29 -9.75
N PRO A 94 7.14 3.03 -9.30
CA PRO A 94 6.84 2.56 -7.95
C PRO A 94 7.27 1.11 -7.74
N VAL A 95 7.38 0.75 -6.46
CA VAL A 95 7.69 -0.61 -5.99
C VAL A 95 6.58 -1.13 -5.11
N ASP A 96 6.50 -2.46 -4.97
CA ASP A 96 5.60 -3.11 -4.04
C ASP A 96 5.84 -2.62 -2.61
N PRO A 97 4.81 -2.16 -1.89
CA PRO A 97 4.95 -1.56 -0.57
C PRO A 97 5.41 -2.54 0.53
N LYS A 98 5.40 -3.85 0.28
CA LYS A 98 5.81 -4.89 1.23
C LYS A 98 7.16 -5.48 0.89
N THR A 99 7.40 -5.81 -0.39
CA THR A 99 8.62 -6.50 -0.81
C THR A 99 9.69 -5.55 -1.32
N GLY A 100 9.34 -4.32 -1.70
CA GLY A 100 10.24 -3.38 -2.35
C GLY A 100 10.62 -3.78 -3.79
N VAL A 101 9.99 -4.83 -4.33
CA VAL A 101 10.24 -5.32 -5.69
C VAL A 101 9.37 -4.55 -6.67
N GLY A 102 9.91 -4.26 -7.87
CA GLY A 102 9.17 -3.61 -8.94
C GLY A 102 8.04 -4.46 -9.51
N TYR A 103 7.10 -3.80 -10.17
CA TYR A 103 6.10 -4.48 -10.98
C TYR A 103 6.74 -5.04 -12.26
N THR A 104 6.31 -6.23 -12.67
CA THR A 104 6.82 -6.90 -13.86
C THR A 104 6.25 -6.19 -15.08
N TYR A 105 7.13 -5.62 -15.90
CA TYR A 105 6.79 -5.05 -17.20
C TYR A 105 7.34 -5.95 -18.30
N THR A 106 6.46 -6.42 -19.18
CA THR A 106 6.81 -7.22 -20.36
C THR A 106 6.28 -6.53 -21.62
N PRO A 107 7.13 -5.93 -22.46
CA PRO A 107 6.71 -5.38 -23.74
C PRO A 107 6.33 -6.50 -24.72
N THR A 108 5.26 -6.28 -25.48
CA THR A 108 4.77 -7.17 -26.55
C THR A 108 4.93 -6.44 -27.87
N GLY A 109 6.08 -6.63 -28.52
CA GLY A 109 6.46 -5.82 -29.68
C GLY A 109 6.76 -4.37 -29.31
N THR A 110 6.41 -3.43 -30.19
CA THR A 110 6.63 -1.98 -29.98
C THR A 110 5.38 -1.24 -29.51
N THR A 111 4.20 -1.82 -29.73
CA THR A 111 2.89 -1.18 -29.50
C THR A 111 2.02 -1.93 -28.49
N GLY A 112 2.60 -2.85 -27.72
CA GLY A 112 1.89 -3.54 -26.65
C GLY A 112 2.78 -3.74 -25.43
N PHE A 113 2.15 -3.89 -24.27
CA PHE A 113 2.83 -4.28 -23.04
C PHE A 113 1.86 -4.99 -22.10
N SER A 114 2.43 -5.72 -21.13
CA SER A 114 1.73 -6.22 -19.95
C SER A 114 2.47 -5.77 -18.68
N LEU A 115 1.71 -5.31 -17.70
CA LEU A 115 2.15 -4.89 -16.37
C LEU A 115 1.50 -5.79 -15.34
N CYS A 116 2.31 -6.56 -14.61
CA CYS A 116 1.84 -7.56 -13.66
C CYS A 116 2.48 -7.40 -12.29
N THR A 117 1.69 -7.69 -11.25
CA THR A 117 2.22 -8.10 -9.95
C THR A 117 1.94 -9.58 -9.73
N ASN A 118 2.91 -10.29 -9.16
CA ASN A 118 2.82 -11.74 -8.93
C ASN A 118 1.95 -12.12 -7.72
N SER A 119 1.51 -11.15 -6.90
CA SER A 119 0.73 -11.44 -5.71
C SER A 119 -0.15 -10.28 -5.26
N ILE A 120 -1.39 -10.61 -4.91
CA ILE A 120 -2.33 -9.75 -4.17
C ILE A 120 -2.59 -10.45 -2.83
N GLU A 121 -2.33 -9.79 -1.71
CA GLU A 121 -2.33 -10.45 -0.39
C GLU A 121 -3.72 -10.92 0.06
N SER A 122 -4.78 -10.32 -0.48
CA SER A 122 -6.16 -10.74 -0.27
C SER A 122 -6.65 -11.84 -1.23
N GLU A 123 -5.89 -12.18 -2.27
CA GLU A 123 -6.28 -13.13 -3.32
C GLU A 123 -5.21 -14.22 -3.47
N SER A 124 -5.55 -15.49 -3.23
CA SER A 124 -4.51 -16.50 -2.96
C SER A 124 -3.62 -16.89 -4.14
N ILE A 125 -3.99 -16.67 -5.42
CA ILE A 125 -3.22 -17.21 -6.56
C ILE A 125 -3.26 -16.34 -7.84
N THR A 126 -4.07 -15.29 -7.89
CA THR A 126 -4.18 -14.41 -9.07
C THR A 126 -3.36 -13.15 -8.85
N GLY A 127 -2.22 -13.07 -9.54
CA GLY A 127 -1.56 -11.79 -9.76
C GLY A 127 -2.51 -10.80 -10.45
N PHE A 128 -2.26 -9.50 -10.28
CA PHE A 128 -3.01 -8.48 -10.98
C PHE A 128 -2.20 -8.00 -12.18
N CYS A 129 -2.75 -8.17 -13.38
CA CYS A 129 -2.12 -7.77 -14.63
C CYS A 129 -3.02 -6.78 -15.39
N LEU A 130 -2.41 -5.77 -16.01
CA LEU A 130 -3.04 -4.88 -16.97
C LEU A 130 -2.20 -4.83 -18.24
N ASN A 131 -2.86 -4.79 -19.40
CA ASN A 131 -2.19 -4.62 -20.69
C ASN A 131 -2.35 -3.19 -21.20
N ASN A 132 -1.78 -2.87 -22.35
CA ASN A 132 -2.07 -1.60 -23.04
C ASN A 132 -3.58 -1.43 -23.31
N GLN A 133 -4.05 -0.18 -23.36
CA GLN A 133 -5.48 0.18 -23.48
C GLN A 133 -6.02 0.19 -24.94
N GLN A 134 -5.19 -0.13 -25.94
CA GLN A 134 -5.58 -0.11 -27.36
C GLN A 134 -6.28 -1.40 -27.82
#